data_AF-N8Y8A5-F1
#
_entry.id   AF-N8Y8A5-F1
#
_cell.length_a   1.000
_cell.length_b   1.000
_cell.length_c   1.000
_cell.angle_alpha   90.00
_cell.angle_beta   90.00
_cell.angle_gamma   90.00
#
_symmetry.space_group_name_H-M   'P 1'
#
loop_
_entity.id
_entity.type
_entity.pdbx_description
1 polymer ?
#
loop_
_entity_poly.entity_id
_entity_poly.type
_entity_poly.pdbx_seq_one_letter_code
_entity_poly.pdbx_strand_id
1 'polypeptide(L)' 'MQIQGFEDYSAQALAEHINQWIAGRLRDGYRVQMRNIKYQTMVNSEGLNIYSALVVFDMEKVA' A
#
# COMPACT_ATOMS: atom_id res chain seq x y z
N MET A 1 10.60 2.59 -11.31
CA MET A 1 9.39 1.79 -11.03
C MET A 1 9.67 0.77 -9.95
N GLN A 2 8.91 0.87 -8.86
CA GLN A 2 8.98 0.04 -7.66
C GLN A 2 7.58 -0.54 -7.37
N ILE A 3 7.53 -1.62 -6.61
CA ILE A 3 6.29 -2.33 -6.26
C ILE A 3 6.26 -2.58 -4.75
N GLN A 4 5.14 -2.29 -4.09
CA GLN A 4 4.90 -2.56 -2.67
C GLN A 4 3.58 -3.30 -2.48
N GLY A 5 3.62 -4.39 -1.72
CA GLY A 5 2.43 -5.13 -1.29
C GLY A 5 1.97 -4.70 0.10
N PHE A 6 0.66 -4.69 0.31
CA PHE A 6 0.00 -4.45 1.59
C PHE A 6 -1.09 -5.50 1.79
N GLU A 7 -1.31 -5.90 3.04
CA GLU A 7 -2.34 -6.86 3.42
C GLU A 7 -2.88 -6.52 4.82
N ASP A 8 -4.19 -6.55 4.98
CA ASP A 8 -4.87 -6.28 6.24
C ASP A 8 -6.22 -7.03 6.33
N TYR A 9 -6.71 -7.22 7.56
CA TYR A 9 -7.97 -7.93 7.83
C TYR A 9 -9.22 -7.05 7.68
N SER A 10 -9.07 -5.80 7.25
CA SER A 10 -10.18 -4.93 6.85
C SER A 10 -9.75 -3.96 5.75
N ALA A 11 -10.69 -3.56 4.90
CA ALA A 11 -10.44 -2.56 3.85
C ALA A 11 -10.00 -1.20 4.42
N GLN A 12 -10.51 -0.83 5.60
CA GLN A 12 -10.12 0.41 6.27
C GLN A 12 -8.66 0.35 6.75
N ALA A 13 -8.28 -0.73 7.44
CA ALA A 13 -6.91 -0.93 7.91
C ALA A 13 -5.93 -0.93 6.74
N LEU A 14 -6.27 -1.59 5.62
CA LEU A 14 -5.47 -1.57 4.40
C LEU A 14 -5.23 -0.15 3.88
N ALA A 15 -6.28 0.66 3.81
CA ALA A 15 -6.18 2.05 3.35
C ALA A 15 -5.33 2.90 4.30
N GLU A 16 -5.50 2.74 5.62
CA GLU A 16 -4.70 3.41 6.64
C GLU A 16 -3.22 3.04 6.53
N HIS A 17 -2.91 1.76 6.36
CA HIS A 17 -1.56 1.25 6.22
C HIS A 17 -0.86 1.83 4.99
N ILE A 18 -1.53 1.83 3.82
CA ILE A 18 -1.01 2.46 2.60
C ILE A 18 -0.74 3.96 2.85
N ASN A 19 -1.68 4.68 3.46
CA ASN A 19 -1.53 6.11 3.73
C ASN A 19 -0.38 6.41 4.69
N GLN A 20 -0.22 5.61 5.75
CA GLN A 20 0.88 5.75 6.70
C GLN A 20 2.23 5.49 6.02
N TRP A 21 2.31 4.49 5.15
CA TRP A 21 3.52 4.22 4.37
C TRP A 21 3.88 5.42 3.48
N ILE A 22 2.91 6.00 2.75
CA ILE A 22 3.12 7.20 1.92
C ILE A 22 3.63 8.36 2.79
N ALA A 23 2.95 8.64 3.90
CA ALA A 23 3.31 9.72 4.81
C ALA A 23 4.72 9.55 5.38
N GLY A 24 5.15 8.32 5.67
CA GLY A 24 6.52 8.00 6.06
C GLY A 24 7.53 8.38 4.97
N ARG A 25 7.29 8.00 3.72
CA ARG A 25 8.18 8.35 2.59
C ARG A 25 8.28 9.86 2.36
N LEU A 26 7.16 10.57 2.47
CA LEU A 26 7.14 12.03 2.35
C LEU A 26 7.95 12.69 3.49
N ARG A 27 7.79 12.21 4.73
CA ARG A 27 8.56 12.69 5.89
C ARG A 27 10.05 12.45 5.71
N ASP A 28 10.42 11.34 5.09
CA ASP A 28 11.79 11.01 4.74
C ASP A 28 12.32 11.82 3.54
N GLY A 29 11.59 12.79 3.01
CA GLY A 29 12.05 13.66 1.92
C GLY A 29 12.03 13.00 0.54
N TYR A 30 11.11 12.06 0.32
CA TYR A 30 10.86 11.48 -1.00
C TYR A 30 9.63 12.08 -1.66
N ARG A 31 9.64 12.20 -2.98
CA ARG A 31 8.45 12.37 -3.82
C ARG A 31 7.99 10.99 -4.25
N VAL A 32 6.73 10.65 -3.99
CA VAL A 32 6.11 9.38 -4.40
C VAL A 32 5.06 9.65 -5.47
N GLN A 33 5.20 9.01 -6.63
CA GLN A 33 4.23 9.05 -7.72
C GLN A 33 3.57 7.69 -7.90
N MET A 34 2.30 7.57 -7.54
CA MET A 34 1.52 6.36 -7.77
C MET A 34 1.22 6.20 -9.25
N ARG A 35 1.49 5.01 -9.79
CA ARG A 35 1.22 4.65 -11.19
C ARG A 35 -0.01 3.76 -11.31
N ASN A 36 -0.12 2.79 -10.41
CA ASN A 36 -1.21 1.84 -10.41
C ASN A 36 -1.40 1.27 -9.01
N ILE A 37 -2.65 0.93 -8.67
CA ILE A 37 -2.97 0.19 -7.46
C ILE A 37 -3.94 -0.91 -7.85
N LYS A 38 -3.61 -2.16 -7.53
CA LYS A 38 -4.48 -3.32 -7.70
C LYS A 38 -4.96 -3.79 -6.34
N TYR A 39 -6.26 -3.75 -6.12
CA TYR A 39 -6.88 -4.28 -4.90
C TYR A 39 -7.33 -5.72 -5.13
N GLN A 40 -7.19 -6.55 -4.10
CA GLN A 40 -7.69 -7.92 -4.08
C GLN A 40 -8.33 -8.21 -2.72
N THR A 41 -9.32 -9.09 -2.73
CA THR A 41 -9.92 -9.62 -1.52
C THR A 41 -10.03 -11.13 -1.65
N MET A 42 -9.71 -11.84 -0.57
CA MET A 42 -9.84 -13.29 -0.50
C MET A 42 -10.30 -13.70 0.90
N VAL A 43 -10.81 -14.92 1.00
CA VAL A 43 -11.13 -15.56 2.28
C VAL A 43 -10.04 -16.58 2.57
N ASN A 44 -9.41 -16.53 3.74
CA ASN A 44 -8.38 -17.50 4.12
C ASN A 44 -8.99 -18.84 4.58
N SER A 45 -8.14 -19.80 4.94
CA SER A 45 -8.57 -21.12 5.43
C SER A 45 -9.40 -21.09 6.72
N GLU A 46 -9.38 -19.97 7.45
CA GLU A 46 -10.11 -19.75 8.70
C GLU A 46 -11.44 -19.02 8.48
N GLY A 47 -11.80 -18.71 7.23
CA GLY A 47 -13.02 -17.96 6.91
C GLY A 47 -12.90 -16.45 7.11
N LEU A 48 -11.69 -15.93 7.35
CA LEU A 48 -11.45 -14.50 7.54
C LEU A 48 -11.24 -13.80 6.20
N ASN A 49 -11.85 -12.62 6.04
CA ASN A 49 -11.61 -11.76 4.90
C ASN A 49 -10.22 -11.13 5.02
N ILE A 50 -9.42 -11.29 3.97
CA ILE A 50 -8.12 -10.67 3.79
C ILE A 50 -8.22 -9.70 2.63
N TYR A 51 -7.80 -8.46 2.86
CA TYR A 51 -7.77 -7.39 1.87
C TYR A 51 -6.31 -7.06 1.57
N SER A 52 -5.94 -7.04 0.29
CA SER A 52 -4.59 -6.73 -0.12
C SER A 52 -4.55 -5.72 -1.25
N ALA A 53 -3.42 -5.03 -1.35
CA ALA A 53 -3.14 -4.10 -2.43
C ALA A 53 -1.72 -4.26 -2.94
N LEU A 54 -1.57 -4.26 -4.26
CA LEU A 54 -0.28 -4.14 -4.93
C LEU A 54 -0.16 -2.74 -5.54
N VAL A 55 0.75 -1.94 -4.99
CA VAL A 55 0.99 -0.56 -5.40
C VAL A 55 2.23 -0.50 -6.28
N VAL A 56 2.07 0.02 -7.50
CA VAL A 56 3.17 0.34 -8.42
C VAL A 56 3.41 1.84 -8.39
N PHE A 57 4.64 2.24 -8.10
CA PHE A 57 4.99 3.64 -7.90
C PHE A 57 6.39 3.96 -8.41
N ASP A 58 6.64 5.24 -8.65
CA ASP A 58 7.98 5.80 -8.73
C ASP A 58 8.26 6.60 -7.47
N MET A 59 9.50 6.56 -7.01
CA MET A 59 9.94 7.30 -5.83
C MET A 59 11.32 7.88 -6.09
N GLU A 60 11.49 9.15 -5.76
CA GLU A 60 12.75 9.86 -5.87
C GLU A 60 13.02 10.66 -4.59
N LYS A 61 14.28 10.74 -4.19
CA LYS A 61 14.70 11.59 -3.09
C LYS A 61 14.71 13.04 -3.58
N VAL A 62 14.06 13.94 -2.86
CA VAL A 62 13.95 15.38 -3.21
C VAL A 62 14.80 16.27 -2.30
N ALA A 63 15.59 15.66 -1.41
CA ALA A 63 16.54 16.32 -0.51
C ALA A 63 17.98 15.89 -0.83
#